data_AF-A0A6J4HF88-F1
#
_entry.id   AF-A0A6J4HF88-F1
#
_cell.length_a   1.000
_cell.length_b   1.000
_cell.length_c   1.000
_cell.angle_alpha   90.00
_cell.angle_beta   90.00
_cell.angle_gamma   90.00
#
_symmetry.space_group_name_H-M   'P 1'
#
loop_
_entity.id
_entity.type
_entity.pdbx_description
1 polymer ?
#
loop_
_entity_poly.entity_id
_entity_poly.type
_entity_poly.pdbx_seq_one_letter_code
_entity_poly.pdbx_strand_id
1 'polypeptide(L)'
;MNYESIKAKIALAGLKATHQRIVIYDTLLSLGHHPTAEEIYARIKPANPSISLGTVYKTLEAFVTGLLIRRVLTADGLMRYDARTDAHSHIYCVNTQEIVDFTDPEL
;
A
#
# COMPACT_ATOMS: atom_id res chain seq x y z
N MET A 1 -5.48 -11.36 5.06
CA MET A 1 -6.09 -11.84 3.79
C MET A 1 -5.40 -13.13 3.39
N ASN A 2 -6.04 -14.06 2.68
CA ASN A 2 -5.35 -15.30 2.25
C ASN A 2 -4.63 -15.11 0.90
N TYR A 3 -3.71 -16.03 0.59
CA TYR A 3 -2.83 -15.95 -0.60
C TYR A 3 -3.60 -15.88 -1.94
N GLU A 4 -4.65 -16.68 -2.09
CA GLU A 4 -5.45 -16.71 -3.32
C GLU A 4 -6.24 -15.41 -3.54
N SER A 5 -6.77 -14.81 -2.47
CA SER A 5 -7.44 -13.51 -2.55
C SER A 5 -6.49 -12.40 -2.99
N ILE A 6 -5.24 -12.40 -2.50
CA ILE A 6 -4.21 -11.43 -2.91
C ILE A 6 -3.89 -11.61 -4.40
N LYS A 7 -3.69 -12.85 -4.85
CA LYS A 7 -3.43 -13.13 -6.27
C LYS A 7 -4.56 -12.66 -7.16
N ALA A 8 -5.80 -12.92 -6.77
CA ALA A 8 -6.99 -12.49 -7.50
C ALA A 8 -7.04 -10.96 -7.63
N LYS A 9 -6.82 -10.22 -6.53
CA LYS A 9 -6.79 -8.74 -6.57
C LYS A 9 -5.72 -8.19 -7.51
N ILE A 10 -4.50 -8.72 -7.44
CA ILE A 10 -3.40 -8.30 -8.32
C ILE A 10 -3.74 -8.60 -9.79
N ALA A 11 -4.32 -9.77 -10.06
CA ALA A 11 -4.75 -10.15 -11.41
C ALA A 11 -5.89 -9.26 -11.95
N LEU A 12 -6.88 -8.93 -11.11
CA LEU A 12 -7.98 -8.01 -11.47
C LEU A 12 -7.48 -6.60 -11.78
N ALA A 13 -6.37 -6.17 -11.18
CA ALA A 13 -5.67 -4.93 -11.51
C ALA A 13 -4.85 -5.01 -12.82
N GLY A 14 -4.98 -6.09 -13.60
CA GLY A 14 -4.26 -6.30 -14.86
C GLY A 14 -2.78 -6.65 -14.69
N LEU A 15 -2.35 -7.03 -13.49
CA LEU A 15 -0.96 -7.29 -13.16
C LEU A 15 -0.71 -8.78 -12.94
N LYS A 16 0.42 -9.30 -13.42
CA LYS A 16 0.89 -10.64 -13.04
C LYS A 16 1.15 -10.70 -11.53
N ALA A 17 0.53 -11.66 -10.83
CA ALA A 17 0.73 -11.90 -9.40
C ALA A 17 2.04 -12.67 -9.13
N THR A 18 3.18 -11.98 -9.27
CA THR A 18 4.50 -12.52 -8.93
C THR A 18 4.68 -12.62 -7.42
N HIS A 19 5.61 -13.47 -6.95
CA HIS A 19 5.95 -13.56 -5.53
C HIS A 19 6.27 -12.20 -4.90
N GLN A 20 7.07 -11.37 -5.58
CA GLN A 20 7.42 -10.03 -5.11
C GLN A 20 6.18 -9.14 -4.92
N ARG A 21 5.27 -9.13 -5.90
CA ARG A 21 4.02 -8.34 -5.83
C ARG A 21 3.12 -8.83 -4.70
N ILE A 22 3.01 -10.14 -4.52
CA ILE A 22 2.22 -10.72 -3.43
C ILE A 22 2.80 -10.32 -2.08
N VAL A 23 4.11 -10.48 -1.88
CA VAL A 23 4.78 -10.11 -0.62
C VAL A 23 4.64 -8.62 -0.33
N ILE A 24 4.81 -7.76 -1.34
CA ILE A 24 4.69 -6.30 -1.16
C ILE A 24 3.25 -5.90 -0.81
N TYR A 25 2.26 -6.46 -1.51
CA TYR A 25 0.85 -6.17 -1.23
C TYR A 25 0.40 -6.70 0.13
N ASP A 26 0.80 -7.92 0.49
CA ASP A 26 0.53 -8.52 1.79
C ASP A 26 1.17 -7.69 2.92
N THR A 27 2.41 -7.25 2.73
CA THR A 27 3.10 -6.39 3.70
C THR A 27 2.35 -5.08 3.91
N LEU A 28 1.96 -4.42 2.82
CA LEU A 28 1.18 -3.18 2.87
C LEU A 28 -0.13 -3.38 3.66
N LEU A 29 -0.86 -4.47 3.40
CA LEU A 29 -2.08 -4.82 4.15
C LEU A 29 -1.80 -5.10 5.63
N SER A 30 -0.67 -5.74 5.94
CA SER A 30 -0.33 -6.18 7.30
C SER A 30 0.07 -5.04 8.23
N LEU A 31 0.55 -3.92 7.68
CA LEU A 31 1.01 -2.77 8.47
C LEU A 31 -0.16 -2.00 9.10
N GLY A 32 -1.36 -2.08 8.52
CA GLY A 32 -2.58 -1.53 9.13
C GLY A 32 -2.65 0.00 9.20
N HIS A 33 -1.66 0.69 8.65
CA HIS A 33 -1.62 2.15 8.46
C HIS A 33 -1.21 2.45 7.01
N HIS A 34 -0.94 3.71 6.68
CA HIS A 34 -0.45 4.13 5.36
C HIS A 34 1.09 4.18 5.36
N PRO A 35 1.85 3.13 5.05
CA PRO A 35 3.31 3.20 5.13
C PRO A 35 3.95 3.93 3.95
N THR A 36 5.19 4.38 4.14
CA THR A 36 6.10 4.77 3.05
C THR A 36 6.68 3.53 2.36
N ALA A 37 7.31 3.73 1.19
CA ALA A 37 8.01 2.64 0.50
C ALA A 37 9.19 2.09 1.33
N GLU A 38 9.87 2.95 2.08
CA GLU A 38 10.96 2.61 2.99
C GLU A 38 10.48 1.73 4.15
N GLU A 39 9.33 2.05 4.75
CA GLU A 39 8.73 1.25 5.82
C GLU A 39 8.36 -0.15 5.32
N ILE A 40 7.72 -0.24 4.15
CA ILE A 40 7.41 -1.52 3.50
C ILE A 40 8.69 -2.31 3.22
N TYR A 41 9.71 -1.66 2.66
CA TYR A 41 10.99 -2.29 2.37
C TYR A 41 11.68 -2.82 3.64
N ALA A 42 11.74 -2.00 4.70
CA ALA A 42 12.32 -2.38 5.98
C ALA A 42 11.62 -3.61 6.58
N ARG A 43 10.29 -3.71 6.42
CA ARG A 43 9.52 -4.87 6.88
C ARG A 43 9.77 -6.14 6.06
N ILE A 44 9.98 -6.01 4.75
CA ILE A 44 10.19 -7.12 3.81
C ILE A 44 11.62 -7.66 3.87
N LYS A 45 12.61 -6.78 4.03
CA LYS A 45 14.04 -7.09 3.85
C LYS A 45 14.56 -8.28 4.65
N PRO A 46 14.18 -8.48 5.94
CA PRO A 46 14.66 -9.62 6.71
C PRO A 46 14.21 -10.97 6.15
N ALA A 47 12.99 -11.05 5.60
CA ALA A 47 12.42 -12.30 5.08
C ALA A 47 12.67 -12.50 3.57
N ASN A 48 12.82 -11.42 2.81
CA ASN A 48 13.01 -11.47 1.36
C ASN A 48 14.20 -10.57 0.95
N PRO A 49 15.45 -10.99 1.24
CA PRO A 49 16.64 -10.16 1.03
C PRO A 49 16.91 -9.80 -0.43
N SER A 50 16.35 -10.57 -1.39
CA SER A 50 16.46 -10.34 -2.83
C SER A 50 15.55 -9.20 -3.35
N ILE A 51 14.56 -8.77 -2.56
CA ILE A 51 13.72 -7.63 -2.92
C ILE A 51 14.49 -6.35 -2.61
N SER A 52 14.68 -5.51 -3.63
CA SER A 52 15.32 -4.20 -3.49
C SER A 52 14.30 -3.11 -3.18
N LEU A 53 14.75 -1.99 -2.61
CA LEU A 53 13.89 -0.81 -2.43
C LEU A 53 13.31 -0.33 -3.77
N GLY A 54 14.11 -0.35 -4.85
CA GLY A 54 13.63 -0.01 -6.20
C GLY A 54 12.54 -0.95 -6.72
N THR A 55 12.55 -2.22 -6.32
CA THR A 55 11.49 -3.19 -6.62
C THR A 55 10.20 -2.84 -5.88
N VAL A 56 10.31 -2.39 -4.62
CA VAL A 56 9.16 -1.92 -3.83
C VAL A 56 8.52 -0.72 -4.51
N TYR A 57 9.28 0.32 -4.82
CA TYR A 57 8.80 1.50 -5.55
C TYR A 57 8.10 1.15 -6.87
N LYS A 58 8.77 0.39 -7.75
CA LYS A 58 8.20 -0.02 -9.06
C LYS A 58 6.90 -0.80 -8.91
N THR A 59 6.80 -1.61 -7.86
CA THR A 59 5.61 -2.41 -7.58
C THR A 59 4.46 -1.54 -7.09
N LEU A 60 4.72 -0.63 -6.16
CA LEU A 60 3.72 0.30 -5.64
C LEU A 60 3.19 1.23 -6.75
N GLU A 61 4.06 1.76 -7.60
CA GLU A 61 3.61 2.56 -8.77
C GLU A 61 2.77 1.74 -9.74
N ALA A 62 3.10 0.46 -9.96
CA ALA A 62 2.27 -0.43 -10.78
C ALA A 62 0.89 -0.67 -10.14
N PHE A 63 0.83 -0.82 -8.82
CA PHE A 63 -0.43 -0.95 -8.09
C PHE A 63 -1.28 0.31 -8.14
N VAL A 64 -0.67 1.50 -8.00
CA VAL A 64 -1.36 2.79 -8.17
C VAL A 64 -1.92 2.92 -9.59
N THR A 65 -1.11 2.61 -10.60
CA THR A 65 -1.52 2.64 -12.01
C THR A 65 -2.68 1.68 -12.29
N GLY A 66 -2.66 0.50 -11.67
CA GLY A 66 -3.73 -0.50 -11.77
C GLY A 66 -4.92 -0.24 -10.83
N LEU A 67 -4.98 0.92 -10.17
CA LEU A 67 -6.03 1.32 -9.21
C LEU A 67 -6.24 0.32 -8.06
N LEU A 68 -5.20 -0.46 -7.73
CA LEU A 68 -5.23 -1.45 -6.66
C LEU A 68 -4.93 -0.84 -5.28
N ILE A 69 -4.17 0.25 -5.27
CA ILE A 69 -3.82 1.04 -4.09
C ILE A 69 -3.89 2.52 -4.45
N ARG A 70 -3.93 3.39 -3.44
CA ARG A 70 -3.79 4.84 -3.62
C ARG A 70 -2.45 5.30 -3.05
N ARG A 71 -1.99 6.45 -3.55
CA ARG A 71 -0.86 7.19 -2.94
C ARG A 71 -1.38 8.49 -2.37
N VAL A 72 -0.88 8.85 -1.20
CA VAL A 72 -1.25 10.06 -0.47
C VAL A 72 0.02 10.85 -0.22
N LEU A 73 0.04 12.11 -0.67
CA LEU A 73 1.09 13.06 -0.32
C LEU A 73 0.67 13.75 0.97
N THR A 74 1.45 13.58 2.04
CA THR A 74 1.19 14.24 3.32
C THR A 74 1.71 15.68 3.32
N ALA A 75 1.24 16.47 4.29
CA ALA A 75 1.59 17.90 4.41
C ALA A 75 3.10 18.15 4.62
N ASP A 76 3.83 17.16 5.13
CA ASP A 76 5.28 17.15 5.32
C ASP A 76 6.07 16.68 4.06
N GLY A 77 5.37 16.39 2.96
CA GLY A 77 5.98 16.00 1.69
C GLY A 77 6.30 14.51 1.56
N LEU A 78 5.90 13.67 2.52
CA LEU A 78 6.11 12.22 2.45
C LEU A 78 5.04 11.54 1.59
N MET A 79 5.49 10.56 0.80
CA MET A 79 4.60 9.71 -0.01
C MET A 79 4.23 8.46 0.78
N ARG A 80 2.94 8.31 1.05
CA ARG A 80 2.36 7.18 1.78
C ARG A 80 1.41 6.40 0.87
N TYR A 81 1.25 5.10 1.13
CA TYR A 81 0.46 4.20 0.29
C TYR A 81 -0.72 3.61 1.07
N ASP A 82 -1.88 3.54 0.41
CA ASP A 82 -3.13 3.05 0.97
C ASP A 82 -3.63 1.82 0.21
N ALA A 83 -3.80 0.69 0.91
CA ALA A 83 -4.35 -0.53 0.32
C ALA A 83 -5.88 -0.49 0.13
N ARG A 84 -6.56 0.49 0.72
CA ARG A 84 -8.01 0.67 0.58
C ARG A 84 -8.30 1.55 -0.63
N THR A 85 -9.22 1.09 -1.45
CA THR A 85 -9.61 1.77 -2.69
C THR A 85 -11.06 2.23 -2.69
N ASP A 86 -11.79 1.96 -1.60
CA ASP A 86 -13.12 2.52 -1.33
C ASP A 86 -13.04 4.05 -1.14
N ALA A 87 -14.16 4.74 -1.38
CA ALA A 87 -14.24 6.16 -1.10
C ALA A 87 -14.21 6.38 0.41
N HIS A 88 -13.16 7.00 0.90
CA HIS A 88 -13.02 7.44 2.27
C HIS A 88 -12.26 8.77 2.28
N SER A 89 -12.61 9.63 3.23
CA SER A 89 -11.96 10.91 3.46
C SER A 89 -10.80 10.68 4.42
N HIS A 90 -9.59 11.10 4.07
CA HIS A 90 -8.46 11.07 4.99
C HIS A 90 -8.50 12.30 5.93
N ILE A 91 -8.56 12.09 7.24
CA ILE A 91 -8.33 13.13 8.25
C ILE A 91 -6.85 13.09 8.65
N TYR A 92 -6.14 14.19 8.42
CA TYR A 92 -4.75 14.35 8.84
C TYR A 92 -4.69 14.99 10.23
N CYS A 93 -4.14 14.27 11.22
CA CYS A 93 -3.92 14.81 12.55
C CYS A 93 -2.56 15.53 12.62
N VAL A 94 -2.57 16.86 12.65
CA VAL A 94 -1.35 17.69 12.77
C VAL A 94 -0.55 17.45 14.06
N ASN A 95 -1.17 16.88 15.10
CA ASN A 95 -0.52 16.66 16.39
C ASN A 95 0.16 15.28 16.49
N THR A 96 -0.38 14.26 15.82
CA THR A 96 0.15 12.88 15.88
C THR A 96 0.80 12.43 14.56
N GLN A 97 0.65 13.21 13.49
CA GLN A 97 1.09 12.88 12.12
C GLN A 97 0.43 11.63 11.52
N GLU A 98 -0.64 11.15 12.15
CA GLU A 98 -1.40 10.01 11.68
C GLU A 98 -2.43 10.45 10.63
N ILE A 99 -2.62 9.60 9.63
CA ILE A 99 -3.75 9.68 8.71
C ILE A 99 -4.81 8.71 9.23
N VAL A 100 -5.99 9.23 9.55
CA VAL A 100 -7.13 8.44 9.99
C VAL A 100 -8.17 8.46 8.89
N ASP A 101 -8.67 7.29 8.52
CA ASP A 101 -9.74 7.19 7.53
C ASP A 101 -11.09 7.56 8.17
N PHE A 102 -11.78 8.53 7.57
CA PHE A 102 -13.15 8.89 7.85
C PHE A 102 -14.05 8.38 6.74
N THR A 103 -15.10 7.67 7.12
CA THR A 103 -16.15 7.23 6.20
C THR A 103 -17.42 7.93 6.61
N ASP A 104 -17.96 8.81 5.76
CA ASP A 104 -19.29 9.37 5.94
C ASP A 104 -20.32 8.40 5.36
N PRO A 105 -21.23 7.82 6.17
CA PRO A 105 -22.26 6.93 5.68
C PRO A 105 -23.45 7.64 5.00
N GLU A 106 -23.49 8.98 4.90
CA GLU A 106 -24.64 9.74 4.36
C GLU A 106 -24.38 10.52 3.04
N LEU A 107 -23.30 10.24 2.31
CA LEU A 107 -23.01 10.84 0.99
C LEU A 107 -23.00 9.83 -0.18
#